data_AF-A0A249P2G3-F1
#
_entry.id   AF-A0A249P2G3-F1
#
_cell.length_a   1.000
_cell.length_b   1.000
_cell.length_c   1.000
_cell.angle_alpha   90.00
_cell.angle_beta   90.00
_cell.angle_gamma   90.00
#
_symmetry.space_group_name_H-M   'P 1'
#
loop_
_entity.id
_entity.type
_entity.pdbx_description
1 polymer ?
#
loop_
_entity_poly.entity_id
_entity_poly.type
_entity_poly.pdbx_seq_one_letter_code
_entity_poly.pdbx_strand_id
1 'polypeptide(L)'
;MGAIKMKRGDFVASRFHHERAIELAPNDAYTVGRCAAFYLFAGEPLRALELLDRAETLDPFLPVWITEERVAALYALDRFEDMFEVAHKLPFQTRRTYLYRIAARMARGETPRGAELVAQALALDPSLSAEYLIGQELFKDKGILGALVERTRAAGLPASRDAASCAA
;
A
#
# COMPACT_ATOMS: atom_id res chain seq x y z
N MET A 1 -19.73 -6.49 1.74
CA MET A 1 -19.73 -6.78 0.29
C MET A 1 -18.74 -5.93 -0.52
N GLY A 2 -18.48 -4.66 -0.15
CA GLY A 2 -17.60 -3.77 -0.92
C GLY A 2 -16.23 -4.36 -1.31
N ALA A 3 -15.44 -4.85 -0.34
CA ALA A 3 -14.12 -5.42 -0.63
C ALA A 3 -14.15 -6.64 -1.59
N ILE A 4 -15.21 -7.45 -1.56
CA ILE A 4 -15.38 -8.59 -2.48
C ILE A 4 -15.63 -8.08 -3.90
N LYS A 5 -16.46 -7.03 -4.04
CA LYS A 5 -16.73 -6.39 -5.34
C LYS A 5 -15.47 -5.75 -5.93
N MET A 6 -14.69 -5.07 -5.09
CA MET A 6 -13.38 -4.52 -5.48
C MET A 6 -12.41 -5.60 -5.97
N LYS A 7 -12.31 -6.74 -5.27
CA LYS A 7 -11.49 -7.89 -5.71
C LYS A 7 -11.91 -8.44 -7.08
N ARG A 8 -13.19 -8.31 -7.44
CA ARG A 8 -13.73 -8.70 -8.75
C ARG A 8 -13.62 -7.60 -9.82
N GLY A 9 -13.03 -6.44 -9.49
CA GLY A 9 -12.93 -5.29 -10.38
C GLY A 9 -14.23 -4.47 -10.51
N ASP A 10 -15.28 -4.80 -9.75
CA ASP A 10 -16.55 -4.08 -9.75
C ASP A 10 -16.48 -2.87 -8.80
N PHE A 11 -15.77 -1.84 -9.24
CA PHE A 11 -15.57 -0.61 -8.46
C PHE A 11 -16.87 0.18 -8.25
N VAL A 12 -17.84 0.06 -9.17
CA VAL A 12 -19.13 0.76 -9.06
C VAL A 12 -19.95 0.17 -7.92
N ALA A 13 -20.18 -1.15 -7.91
CA ALA A 13 -20.91 -1.77 -6.80
C ALA A 13 -20.10 -1.69 -5.49
N SER A 14 -18.78 -1.74 -5.57
CA SER A 14 -17.92 -1.52 -4.41
C SER A 14 -18.15 -0.13 -3.80
N ARG A 15 -18.21 0.93 -4.61
CA ARG A 15 -18.43 2.31 -4.15
C ARG A 15 -19.71 2.42 -3.32
N PHE A 16 -20.82 1.94 -3.86
CA PHE A 16 -22.11 1.94 -3.18
C PHE A 16 -22.03 1.35 -1.76
N HIS A 17 -21.34 0.21 -1.61
CA HIS A 17 -21.20 -0.43 -0.30
C HIS A 17 -20.30 0.35 0.68
N HIS A 18 -19.26 1.03 0.20
CA HIS A 18 -18.37 1.82 1.06
C HIS A 18 -19.01 3.15 1.45
N GLU A 19 -19.73 3.81 0.54
CA GLU A 19 -20.53 4.99 0.85
C GLU A 19 -21.59 4.65 1.90
N ARG A 20 -22.32 3.55 1.71
CA ARG A 20 -23.31 3.11 2.69
C ARG A 20 -22.69 2.75 4.05
N ALA A 21 -21.48 2.19 4.07
CA ALA A 21 -20.79 1.88 5.32
C ALA A 21 -20.43 3.16 6.10
N ILE A 22 -19.91 4.20 5.41
CA ILE A 22 -19.63 5.49 6.03
C ILE A 22 -20.91 6.17 6.53
N GLU A 23 -22.02 6.07 5.80
CA GLU A 23 -23.32 6.61 6.24
C GLU A 23 -23.85 5.95 7.52
N LEU A 24 -23.68 4.62 7.62
CA LEU A 24 -24.17 3.85 8.77
C LEU A 24 -23.29 4.01 10.01
N ALA A 25 -21.98 4.18 9.82
CA ALA A 25 -21.01 4.29 10.90
C ALA A 25 -20.04 5.47 10.68
N PRO A 26 -20.54 6.71 10.67
CA PRO A 26 -19.72 7.88 10.33
C PRO A 26 -18.61 8.16 11.36
N ASN A 27 -18.80 7.75 12.62
CA ASN A 27 -17.85 8.01 13.70
C ASN A 27 -17.01 6.78 14.06
N ASP A 28 -17.07 5.72 13.26
CA ASP A 28 -16.23 4.55 13.45
C ASP A 28 -14.93 4.68 12.64
N ALA A 29 -13.82 4.99 13.32
CA ALA A 29 -12.51 5.21 12.71
C ALA A 29 -12.09 4.03 11.82
N TYR A 30 -12.38 2.80 12.27
CA TYR A 30 -12.05 1.58 11.54
C TYR A 30 -12.80 1.49 10.20
N THR A 31 -14.12 1.71 10.20
CA THR A 31 -14.93 1.72 8.97
C THR A 31 -14.50 2.82 8.02
N VAL A 32 -14.25 4.03 8.53
CA VAL A 32 -13.77 5.16 7.73
C VAL A 32 -12.42 4.82 7.09
N GLY A 33 -11.46 4.30 7.87
CA GLY A 33 -10.15 3.87 7.37
C GLY A 33 -10.22 2.74 6.35
N ARG A 34 -11.09 1.73 6.56
CA ARG A 34 -11.33 0.68 5.55
C ARG A 34 -11.90 1.23 4.25
N CYS A 35 -12.73 2.27 4.32
CA CYS A 35 -13.27 2.90 3.13
C CYS A 35 -12.23 3.75 2.39
N ALA A 36 -11.24 4.31 3.10
CA ALA A 36 -10.12 5.00 2.45
C ALA A 36 -9.36 4.08 1.47
N ALA A 37 -9.11 2.82 1.86
CA ALA A 37 -8.49 1.82 0.98
C ALA A 37 -9.24 1.67 -0.36
N PHE A 38 -10.58 1.68 -0.32
CA PHE A 38 -11.38 1.62 -1.54
C PHE A 38 -11.12 2.82 -2.45
N TYR A 39 -11.16 4.05 -1.91
CA TYR A 39 -10.94 5.25 -2.70
C TYR A 39 -9.53 5.30 -3.28
N LEU A 40 -8.52 4.85 -2.53
CA LEU A 40 -7.16 4.67 -3.03
C LEU A 40 -7.15 3.78 -4.28
N PHE A 41 -7.68 2.56 -4.18
CA PHE A 41 -7.67 1.62 -5.29
C PHE A 41 -8.58 2.04 -6.45
N ALA A 42 -9.63 2.83 -6.20
CA ALA A 42 -10.51 3.38 -7.21
C ALA A 42 -9.88 4.52 -8.03
N GLY A 43 -8.70 5.02 -7.64
CA GLY A 43 -8.02 6.14 -8.29
C GLY A 43 -8.37 7.51 -7.69
N GLU A 44 -8.88 7.54 -6.47
CA GLU A 44 -9.20 8.75 -5.70
C GLU A 44 -8.28 8.89 -4.45
N PRO A 45 -6.94 8.92 -4.59
CA PRO A 45 -6.02 8.91 -3.44
C PRO A 45 -6.14 10.15 -2.54
N LEU A 46 -6.51 11.32 -3.08
CA LEU A 46 -6.77 12.51 -2.25
C LEU A 46 -7.95 12.29 -1.30
N ARG A 47 -9.04 11.71 -1.82
CA ARG A 47 -10.21 11.37 -1.00
C ARG A 47 -9.89 10.27 0.03
N ALA A 48 -9.00 9.35 -0.32
CA ALA A 48 -8.48 8.38 0.65
C ALA A 48 -7.75 9.09 1.79
N LEU A 49 -6.89 10.07 1.51
CA LEU A 49 -6.20 10.85 2.53
C LEU A 49 -7.17 11.63 3.44
N GLU A 50 -8.20 12.27 2.88
CA GLU A 50 -9.23 12.96 3.67
C GLU A 50 -9.93 12.03 4.66
N LEU A 51 -10.26 10.80 4.23
CA LEU A 51 -10.86 9.79 5.10
C LEU A 51 -9.88 9.29 6.16
N LEU A 52 -8.59 9.17 5.83
CA LEU A 52 -7.56 8.77 6.78
C LEU A 52 -7.33 9.85 7.84
N ASP A 53 -7.32 11.12 7.45
CA ASP A 53 -7.25 12.26 8.39
C ASP A 53 -8.46 12.27 9.34
N ARG A 54 -9.64 11.98 8.81
CA ARG A 54 -10.85 11.82 9.63
C ARG A 54 -10.76 10.63 10.57
N ALA A 55 -10.28 9.48 10.09
CA ALA A 55 -10.11 8.28 10.92
C ALA A 55 -9.15 8.56 12.09
N GLU A 56 -8.04 9.24 11.81
CA GLU A 56 -7.02 9.60 12.81
C GLU A 56 -7.54 10.64 13.82
N THR A 57 -8.41 11.55 13.38
CA THR A 57 -9.11 12.49 14.27
C THR A 57 -10.08 11.76 15.21
N LEU A 58 -10.74 10.70 14.73
CA LEU A 58 -11.66 9.89 15.53
C LEU A 58 -10.92 8.98 16.51
N ASP A 59 -9.78 8.42 16.09
CA ASP A 59 -8.93 7.55 16.90
C ASP A 59 -7.44 7.78 16.52
N PRO A 60 -6.63 8.38 17.41
CA PRO A 60 -5.20 8.55 17.18
C PRO A 60 -4.40 7.24 17.15
N PHE A 61 -4.97 6.12 17.62
CA PHE A 61 -4.29 4.82 17.73
C PHE A 61 -4.73 3.85 16.63
N LEU A 62 -4.76 4.34 15.39
CA LEU A 62 -5.17 3.54 14.25
C LEU A 62 -4.29 2.27 14.10
N PRO A 63 -4.91 1.12 13.78
CA PRO A 63 -4.17 -0.07 13.40
C PRO A 63 -3.21 0.18 12.24
N VAL A 64 -2.05 -0.49 12.27
CA VAL A 64 -0.99 -0.36 11.25
C VAL A 64 -1.53 -0.45 9.82
N TRP A 65 -2.42 -1.40 9.54
CA TRP A 65 -2.96 -1.60 8.18
C TRP A 65 -3.74 -0.38 7.65
N ILE A 66 -4.32 0.48 8.52
CA ILE A 66 -4.96 1.75 8.08
C ILE A 66 -3.88 2.75 7.67
N THR A 67 -2.86 2.90 8.51
CA THR A 67 -1.74 3.80 8.24
C THR A 67 -0.98 3.39 6.98
N GLU A 68 -0.93 2.10 6.66
CA GLU A 68 -0.38 1.62 5.38
C GLU A 68 -1.18 2.08 4.16
N GLU A 69 -2.49 2.30 4.28
CA GLU A 69 -3.26 2.91 3.18
C GLU A 69 -2.86 4.37 2.96
N ARG A 70 -2.46 5.08 4.02
CA ARG A 70 -1.87 6.43 3.89
C ARG A 70 -0.54 6.38 3.15
N VAL A 71 0.33 5.42 3.48
CA VAL A 71 1.61 5.18 2.78
C VAL A 71 1.37 4.96 1.29
N ALA A 72 0.43 4.06 0.94
CA ALA A 72 0.11 3.74 -0.44
C ALA A 72 -0.54 4.92 -1.19
N ALA A 73 -1.41 5.70 -0.54
CA ALA A 73 -2.00 6.90 -1.12
C ALA A 73 -0.98 8.00 -1.40
N LEU A 74 -0.04 8.23 -0.48
CA LEU A 74 1.04 9.20 -0.70
C LEU A 74 1.98 8.75 -1.82
N TYR A 75 2.27 7.45 -1.93
CA TYR A 75 3.01 6.90 -3.06
C TYR A 75 2.29 7.13 -4.40
N ALA A 76 0.97 6.86 -4.47
CA ALA A 76 0.18 7.06 -5.69
C ALA A 76 0.08 8.54 -6.11
N LEU A 77 0.38 9.47 -5.20
CA LEU A 77 0.44 10.91 -5.43
C LEU A 77 1.88 11.43 -5.66
N ASP A 78 2.87 10.54 -5.76
CA ASP A 78 4.30 10.85 -5.83
C ASP A 78 4.82 11.73 -4.66
N ARG A 79 4.10 11.74 -3.53
CA ARG A 79 4.47 12.45 -2.28
C ARG A 79 5.40 11.59 -1.42
N PHE A 80 6.57 11.27 -1.97
CA PHE A 80 7.47 10.28 -1.38
C PHE A 80 8.05 10.68 -0.01
N GLU A 81 8.31 11.97 0.23
CA GLU A 81 8.84 12.41 1.53
C GLU A 81 7.82 12.20 2.65
N ASP A 82 6.58 12.66 2.45
CA ASP A 82 5.48 12.44 3.39
C ASP A 82 5.25 10.94 3.61
N MET A 83 5.37 10.13 2.55
CA MET A 83 5.26 8.68 2.64
C MET A 83 6.32 8.08 3.56
N PHE A 84 7.59 8.51 3.42
CA PHE A 84 8.68 8.04 4.28
C PHE A 84 8.45 8.43 5.75
N GLU A 85 8.00 9.65 6.01
CA GLU A 85 7.67 10.12 7.37
C GLU A 85 6.58 9.26 8.03
N VAL A 86 5.49 8.97 7.30
CA VAL A 86 4.41 8.12 7.79
C VAL A 86 4.89 6.69 8.01
N ALA A 87 5.61 6.12 7.04
CA ALA A 87 6.10 4.74 7.12
C ALA A 87 7.10 4.55 8.27
N HIS A 88 7.96 5.54 8.55
CA HIS A 88 8.96 5.46 9.63
C HIS A 88 8.35 5.49 11.03
N LYS A 89 7.19 6.14 11.19
CA LYS A 89 6.46 6.24 12.47
C LYS A 89 5.69 4.97 12.83
N LEU A 90 5.58 3.99 11.92
CA LEU A 90 4.95 2.72 12.24
C LEU A 90 5.73 1.99 13.34
N PRO A 91 5.03 1.34 14.29
CA PRO A 91 5.68 0.61 15.38
C PRO A 91 6.56 -0.54 14.89
N PHE A 92 6.29 -1.06 13.69
CA PHE A 92 7.09 -2.06 13.00
C PHE A 92 6.90 -1.93 11.48
N GLN A 93 7.91 -2.35 10.72
CA GLN A 93 7.86 -2.34 9.26
C GLN A 93 7.24 -3.65 8.74
N THR A 94 6.25 -3.56 7.85
CA THR A 94 5.65 -4.74 7.23
C THR A 94 6.24 -5.01 5.85
N ARG A 95 5.93 -6.17 5.27
CA ARG A 95 6.22 -6.49 3.86
C ARG A 95 5.75 -5.36 2.93
N ARG A 96 4.50 -4.90 3.10
CA ARG A 96 3.89 -3.88 2.27
C ARG A 96 4.65 -2.55 2.39
N THR A 97 4.97 -2.13 3.61
CA THR A 97 5.70 -0.88 3.81
C THR A 97 7.13 -0.92 3.26
N TYR A 98 7.84 -2.04 3.37
CA TYR A 98 9.13 -2.22 2.70
C TYR A 98 9.03 -2.03 1.19
N LEU A 99 8.03 -2.65 0.55
CA LEU A 99 7.85 -2.58 -0.90
C LEU A 99 7.57 -1.16 -1.39
N TYR A 100 6.71 -0.40 -0.70
CA TYR A 100 6.47 1.00 -1.03
C TYR A 100 7.71 1.88 -0.82
N ARG A 101 8.48 1.65 0.26
CA ARG A 101 9.72 2.38 0.52
C ARG A 101 10.79 2.09 -0.53
N ILE A 102 10.99 0.83 -0.92
CA ILE A 102 11.88 0.42 -2.00
C ILE A 102 11.48 1.13 -3.30
N ALA A 103 10.20 1.01 -3.68
CA ALA A 103 9.72 1.58 -4.92
C ALA A 103 9.86 3.11 -4.97
N ALA A 104 9.61 3.81 -3.85
CA ALA A 104 9.79 5.25 -3.78
C ALA A 104 11.25 5.68 -3.87
N ARG A 105 12.18 4.93 -3.27
CA ARG A 105 13.62 5.19 -3.45
C ARG A 105 14.03 5.05 -4.92
N MET A 106 13.52 4.02 -5.59
CA MET A 106 13.76 3.83 -7.02
C MET A 106 13.14 4.93 -7.88
N ALA A 107 11.91 5.37 -7.56
CA ALA A 107 11.25 6.49 -8.25
C ALA A 107 12.05 7.80 -8.13
N ARG A 108 12.78 7.99 -7.03
CA ARG A 108 13.66 9.14 -6.79
C ARG A 108 15.07 8.99 -7.37
N GLY A 109 15.37 7.89 -8.06
CA GLY A 109 16.71 7.59 -8.59
C GLY A 109 17.73 7.15 -7.52
N GLU A 110 17.29 6.85 -6.30
CA GLU A 110 18.15 6.43 -5.19
C GLU A 110 18.40 4.92 -5.23
N THR A 111 18.90 4.41 -6.35
CA THR A 111 19.06 2.97 -6.60
C THR A 111 19.87 2.23 -5.52
N PRO A 112 21.02 2.73 -5.04
CA PRO A 112 21.79 2.04 -3.99
C PRO A 112 20.95 1.83 -2.71
N ARG A 113 20.21 2.85 -2.29
CA ARG A 113 19.33 2.79 -1.11
C ARG A 113 18.14 1.85 -1.33
N GLY A 114 17.63 1.77 -2.55
CA GLY A 114 16.62 0.78 -2.93
C GLY A 114 17.12 -0.65 -2.74
N ALA A 115 18.32 -0.95 -3.23
CA ALA A 115 18.95 -2.27 -3.11
C ALA A 115 19.28 -2.63 -1.64
N GLU A 116 19.76 -1.68 -0.85
CA GLU A 116 19.98 -1.87 0.59
C GLU A 116 18.69 -2.25 1.31
N LEU A 117 17.57 -1.58 0.99
CA LEU A 117 16.26 -1.91 1.57
C LEU A 117 15.76 -3.29 1.13
N VAL A 118 16.03 -3.71 -0.12
CA VAL A 118 15.72 -5.08 -0.57
C VAL A 118 16.49 -6.10 0.27
N ALA A 119 17.80 -5.90 0.49
CA ALA A 119 18.61 -6.79 1.30
C ALA A 119 18.09 -6.89 2.75
N GLN A 120 17.72 -5.77 3.35
CA GLN A 120 17.10 -5.74 4.69
C GLN A 120 15.77 -6.49 4.72
N ALA A 121 14.91 -6.28 3.72
CA ALA A 121 13.60 -6.92 3.66
C ALA A 121 13.72 -8.45 3.49
N LEU A 122 14.64 -8.93 2.66
CA LEU A 122 14.89 -10.35 2.45
C LEU A 122 15.59 -11.02 3.62
N ALA A 123 16.42 -10.29 4.38
CA ALA A 123 16.99 -10.81 5.62
C ALA A 123 15.92 -11.09 6.68
N LEU A 124 14.85 -10.30 6.71
CA LEU A 124 13.70 -10.49 7.60
C LEU A 124 12.71 -11.53 7.07
N ASP A 125 12.49 -11.54 5.76
CA ASP A 125 11.56 -12.45 5.10
C ASP A 125 12.11 -12.90 3.73
N PRO A 126 12.81 -14.04 3.70
CA PRO A 126 13.37 -14.58 2.45
C PRO A 126 12.31 -14.93 1.39
N SER A 127 11.04 -15.04 1.77
CA SER A 127 9.94 -15.34 0.84
C SER A 127 9.34 -14.10 0.15
N LEU A 128 9.80 -12.90 0.53
CA LEU A 128 9.30 -11.66 -0.04
C LEU A 128 9.64 -11.57 -1.53
N SER A 129 8.64 -11.23 -2.34
CA SER A 129 8.75 -11.18 -3.81
C SER A 129 7.80 -10.15 -4.40
N ALA A 130 8.05 -9.75 -5.64
CA ALA A 130 7.20 -8.83 -6.38
C ALA A 130 5.79 -9.41 -6.63
N GLU A 131 5.64 -10.73 -6.72
CA GLU A 131 4.35 -11.41 -6.80
C GLU A 131 3.42 -11.10 -5.61
N TYR A 132 3.99 -10.87 -4.42
CA TYR A 132 3.21 -10.44 -3.26
C TYR A 132 2.39 -9.17 -3.56
N LEU A 133 2.97 -8.19 -4.27
CA LEU A 133 2.27 -6.97 -4.67
C LEU A 133 1.07 -7.26 -5.56
N ILE A 134 1.23 -8.16 -6.53
CA ILE A 134 0.17 -8.53 -7.49
C ILE A 134 -1.02 -9.14 -6.77
N GLY A 135 -0.77 -9.93 -5.71
CA GLY A 135 -1.82 -10.54 -4.90
C GLY A 135 -2.48 -9.60 -3.88
N GLN A 136 -1.78 -8.55 -3.43
CA GLN A 136 -2.27 -7.65 -2.38
C GLN A 136 -2.92 -6.36 -2.89
N GLU A 137 -2.33 -5.72 -3.91
CA GLU A 137 -2.77 -4.39 -4.34
C GLU A 137 -3.87 -4.48 -5.40
N LEU A 138 -4.96 -3.74 -5.19
CA LEU A 138 -6.19 -3.84 -5.99
C LEU A 138 -6.42 -2.62 -6.87
N PHE A 139 -5.38 -1.88 -7.24
CA PHE A 139 -5.51 -0.67 -8.06
C PHE A 139 -6.33 -0.93 -9.33
N LYS A 140 -7.31 -0.05 -9.57
CA LYS A 140 -8.11 0.01 -10.79
C LYS A 140 -7.20 0.32 -11.98
N ASP A 141 -6.34 1.33 -11.82
CA ASP A 141 -5.28 1.63 -12.77
C ASP A 141 -4.13 0.65 -12.59
N LYS A 142 -3.92 -0.20 -13.60
CA LYS A 142 -2.85 -1.20 -13.60
C LYS A 142 -1.47 -0.59 -13.83
N GLY A 143 -1.38 0.65 -14.32
CA GLY A 143 -0.12 1.38 -14.44
C GLY A 143 0.56 1.62 -13.10
N ILE A 144 -0.22 1.95 -12.06
CA ILE A 144 0.30 2.17 -10.70
C ILE A 144 0.93 0.88 -10.14
N LEU A 145 0.21 -0.23 -10.22
CA LEU A 145 0.71 -1.53 -9.79
C LEU A 145 1.91 -2.00 -10.63
N GLY A 146 1.86 -1.79 -11.94
CA GLY A 146 2.95 -2.10 -12.86
C GLY A 146 4.23 -1.35 -12.49
N ALA A 147 4.15 -0.05 -12.24
CA ALA A 147 5.29 0.76 -11.83
C ALA A 147 5.84 0.33 -10.46
N LEU A 148 4.97 -0.02 -9.51
CA LEU A 148 5.37 -0.53 -8.20
C LEU A 148 6.15 -1.86 -8.30
N VAL A 149 5.66 -2.79 -9.13
CA VAL A 149 6.32 -4.07 -9.41
C VAL A 149 7.64 -3.87 -10.16
N GLU A 150 7.65 -3.01 -11.17
CA GLU A 150 8.86 -2.71 -11.95
C GLU A 150 9.96 -2.11 -11.05
N ARG A 151 9.63 -1.08 -10.27
CA ARG A 151 10.58 -0.40 -9.39
C ARG A 151 11.15 -1.36 -8.34
N THR A 152 10.32 -2.18 -7.71
CA THR A 152 10.81 -3.15 -6.72
C THR A 152 11.70 -4.22 -7.35
N ARG A 153 11.38 -4.70 -8.55
CA ARG A 153 12.24 -5.63 -9.29
C ARG A 153 13.56 -4.99 -9.73
N ALA A 154 13.52 -3.74 -10.20
CA ALA A 154 14.71 -3.00 -10.58
C ALA A 154 15.66 -2.73 -9.39
N ALA A 155 15.13 -2.70 -8.17
CA ALA A 155 15.93 -2.66 -6.93
C ALA A 155 16.56 -4.02 -6.55
N GLY A 156 16.25 -5.10 -7.27
CA GLY A 156 16.76 -6.44 -7.01
C GLY A 156 15.79 -7.36 -6.26
N LEU A 157 14.52 -6.98 -6.07
CA LEU A 157 13.55 -7.87 -5.42
C LEU A 157 13.22 -9.08 -6.32
N PRO A 158 13.21 -10.33 -5.78
CA PRO A 158 12.80 -11.52 -6.52
C PRO A 158 11.41 -11.39 -7.14
N ALA A 159 11.22 -11.97 -8.34
CA ALA A 159 9.93 -11.96 -9.00
C ALA A 159 8.90 -12.87 -8.31
N SER A 160 9.33 -14.05 -7.86
CA SER A 160 8.51 -15.06 -7.17
C SER A 160 9.21 -15.55 -5.89
N ARG A 161 8.47 -16.26 -5.04
CA ARG A 161 8.94 -16.73 -3.71
C ARG A 161 10.11 -17.72 -3.74
N ASP A 162 10.32 -18.40 -4.87
CA ASP A 162 11.21 -19.57 -4.94
C ASP A 162 12.62 -19.27 -5.50
N ALA A 163 12.90 -18.01 -5.86
CA ALA A 163 14.17 -17.66 -6.50
C ALA A 163 15.40 -17.77 -5.57
N ALA A 164 15.20 -17.99 -4.27
CA ALA A 164 16.28 -18.14 -3.29
C ALA A 164 16.87 -19.57 -3.20
N SER A 165 16.41 -20.55 -4.00
CA SER A 165 16.91 -21.94 -3.95
C SER A 165 17.98 -22.31 -5.01
N CYS A 166 18.44 -21.38 -5.85
CA CYS A 166 19.34 -21.69 -6.97
C CYS A 166 20.78 -21.15 -6.85
N ALA A 167 21.24 -20.77 -5.66
CA ALA A 167 22.63 -20.35 -5.45
C ALA A 167 23.23 -21.01 -4.20
N ALA A 168 23.51 -22.32 -4.31
CA ALA A 168 24.44 -23.05 -3.43
C ALA A 168 25.16 -24.13 -4.24
#